data_AF-A0A183N838-F1
#
_entry.id   AF-A0A183N838-F1
#
_cell.length_a   1.000
_cell.length_b   1.000
_cell.length_c   1.000
_cell.angle_alpha   90.00
_cell.angle_beta   90.00
_cell.angle_gamma   90.00
#
_symmetry.space_group_name_H-M   'P 1'
#
loop_
_entity.id
_entity.type
_entity.pdbx_description
1 polymer ?
#
loop_
_entity_poly.entity_id
_entity_poly.type
_entity_poly.pdbx_seq_one_letter_code
_entity_poly.pdbx_strand_id
1 'polypeptide(L)'
;MDLTRITLPTFILERRSTLEMYADFLAHADLWAVIPNASTPRDRMVACLRWYLSAFHAGRRSSVAKKPYNPTLGEIFRCYWPLSDKLYNSGPVPWAPHNSVVFLAEQVSHHPPISAFYAEHVNNQIAVDGHLWTKSKFLGLSIAVEMVGSAVISLLNHDEEYVVTFPCGYGRNILTVPWIELGGKTSITCLKTGYVANIEFRTKPFYGGKRDTLRAEVFGPNDKKAFFIVEGEWNDKMLAKWPHGVSEKSSFPGCSFTFFIILSLMHYTVIHGWLISSNLQLYCFSGC
;
A
#
# COMPACT_ATOMS: atom_id res chain seq x y z
N MET A 1 7.26 8.77 26.63
CA MET A 1 8.02 9.85 25.96
C MET A 1 7.66 9.85 24.49
N ASP A 2 7.31 11.02 23.93
CA ASP A 2 7.03 11.20 22.51
C ASP A 2 8.34 11.33 21.73
N LEU A 3 8.56 10.44 20.77
CA LEU A 3 9.81 10.35 20.00
C LEU A 3 9.90 11.39 18.87
N THR A 4 8.81 12.09 18.54
CA THR A 4 8.83 13.13 17.50
C THR A 4 9.70 14.33 17.87
N ARG A 5 10.03 14.49 19.16
CA ARG A 5 10.84 15.58 19.70
C ARG A 5 12.31 15.22 19.93
N ILE A 6 12.72 14.01 19.56
CA ILE A 6 14.10 13.51 19.77
C ILE A 6 14.77 13.33 18.40
N THR A 7 15.92 13.95 18.22
CA THR A 7 16.74 13.73 17.02
C THR A 7 17.36 12.34 17.10
N LEU A 8 17.02 11.49 16.14
CA LEU A 8 17.57 10.15 16.05
C LEU A 8 18.85 10.13 15.20
N PRO A 9 19.80 9.21 15.47
CA PRO A 9 21.02 9.10 14.66
C PRO A 9 20.73 8.81 13.18
N THR A 10 21.53 9.36 12.27
CA THR A 10 21.28 9.23 10.82
C THR A 10 21.36 7.80 10.30
N PHE A 11 22.10 6.90 10.96
CA PHE A 11 22.24 5.51 10.52
C PHE A 11 20.94 4.69 10.64
N ILE A 12 19.97 5.13 11.46
CA ILE A 12 18.66 4.48 11.57
C ILE A 12 17.64 5.04 10.55
N LEU A 13 18.03 6.05 9.76
CA LEU A 13 17.15 6.66 8.76
C LEU A 13 17.26 5.95 7.41
N GLU A 14 16.16 5.88 6.68
CA GLU A 14 16.16 5.53 5.25
C GLU A 14 16.37 6.77 4.39
N ARG A 15 16.59 6.58 3.08
CA ARG A 15 16.90 7.68 2.14
C ARG A 15 15.68 8.45 1.63
N ARG A 16 14.50 8.19 2.21
CA ARG A 16 13.20 8.69 1.74
C ARG A 16 12.52 9.47 2.85
N SER A 17 11.75 10.50 2.50
CA SER A 17 10.87 11.18 3.46
C SER A 17 9.56 10.41 3.63
N THR A 18 8.80 10.73 4.68
CA THR A 18 7.49 10.11 4.91
C THR A 18 6.55 10.30 3.72
N LEU A 19 6.66 11.42 2.98
CA LEU A 19 5.82 11.70 1.81
C LEU A 19 6.09 10.70 0.67
N GLU A 20 7.36 10.42 0.39
CA GLU A 20 7.74 9.39 -0.58
C GLU A 20 7.33 7.98 -0.10
N MET A 21 7.44 7.70 1.21
CA MET A 21 6.99 6.43 1.77
C MET A 21 5.48 6.19 1.57
N TYR A 22 4.64 7.23 1.57
CA TYR A 22 3.20 7.07 1.28
C TYR A 22 2.91 6.71 -0.17
N ALA A 23 3.82 7.02 -1.09
CA ALA A 23 3.73 6.53 -2.46
C ALA A 23 3.83 4.99 -2.53
N ASP A 24 4.46 4.33 -1.53
CA ASP A 24 4.52 2.86 -1.47
C ASP A 24 3.13 2.22 -1.34
N PHE A 25 2.10 2.94 -0.87
CA PHE A 25 0.73 2.43 -0.87
C PHE A 25 0.20 2.14 -2.28
N LEU A 26 0.79 2.76 -3.30
CA LEU A 26 0.50 2.57 -4.72
C LEU A 26 1.59 1.78 -5.44
N ALA A 27 2.38 0.97 -4.72
CA ALA A 27 3.34 0.07 -5.34
C ALA A 27 2.70 -0.91 -6.35
N HIS A 28 1.42 -1.25 -6.14
CA HIS A 28 0.56 -1.96 -7.10
C HIS A 28 -0.53 -1.03 -7.62
N ALA A 29 -0.11 0.07 -8.24
CA ALA A 29 -0.98 1.05 -8.88
C ALA A 29 -1.90 0.44 -9.96
N ASP A 30 -1.45 -0.65 -10.60
CA ASP A 30 -2.22 -1.45 -11.55
C ASP A 30 -3.45 -2.10 -10.89
N LEU A 31 -3.31 -2.66 -9.69
CA LEU A 31 -4.42 -3.24 -8.94
C LEU A 31 -5.40 -2.18 -8.45
N TRP A 32 -4.89 -1.02 -8.05
CA TRP A 32 -5.71 0.10 -7.58
C TRP A 32 -6.56 0.68 -8.71
N ALA A 33 -5.92 0.99 -9.84
CA ALA A 33 -6.55 1.68 -10.95
C ALA A 33 -7.76 0.92 -11.52
N VAL A 34 -7.77 -0.41 -11.43
CA VAL A 34 -8.85 -1.25 -12.00
C VAL A 34 -10.00 -1.56 -11.03
N ILE A 35 -9.96 -1.08 -9.78
CA ILE A 35 -11.07 -1.27 -8.82
C ILE A 35 -12.44 -0.86 -9.41
N PRO A 36 -12.60 0.29 -10.10
CA PRO A 36 -13.87 0.69 -10.70
C PRO A 36 -14.42 -0.28 -11.75
N ASN A 37 -13.56 -1.12 -12.35
CA ASN A 37 -13.92 -2.01 -13.45
C ASN A 37 -14.63 -3.29 -12.96
N ALA A 38 -14.63 -3.56 -11.65
CA ALA A 38 -15.37 -4.68 -11.09
C ALA A 38 -16.89 -4.41 -11.13
N SER A 39 -17.63 -5.39 -11.67
CA SER A 39 -19.03 -5.22 -12.07
C SER A 39 -19.99 -4.98 -10.90
N THR A 40 -19.81 -5.69 -9.79
CA THR A 40 -20.72 -5.62 -8.62
C THR A 40 -20.06 -4.90 -7.43
N PRO A 41 -20.84 -4.26 -6.53
CA PRO A 41 -20.29 -3.68 -5.30
C PRO A 41 -19.48 -4.68 -4.47
N ARG A 42 -19.90 -5.96 -4.46
CA ARG A 42 -19.20 -7.07 -3.83
C ARG A 42 -17.80 -7.26 -4.40
N ASP A 43 -17.70 -7.31 -5.72
CA ASP A 43 -16.43 -7.53 -6.43
C ASP A 43 -15.51 -6.31 -6.28
N ARG A 44 -16.06 -5.09 -6.29
CA ARG A 44 -15.30 -3.86 -6.02
C ARG A 44 -14.73 -3.84 -4.61
N MET A 45 -15.49 -4.25 -3.59
CA MET A 45 -14.98 -4.38 -2.23
C MET A 45 -13.82 -5.40 -2.15
N VAL A 46 -13.93 -6.54 -2.85
CA VAL A 46 -12.85 -7.54 -2.91
C VAL A 46 -11.62 -6.99 -3.64
N ALA A 47 -11.80 -6.25 -4.74
CA ALA A 47 -10.71 -5.59 -5.46
C ALA A 47 -10.01 -4.53 -4.59
N CYS A 48 -10.78 -3.72 -3.85
CA CYS A 48 -10.26 -2.75 -2.91
C CYS A 48 -9.44 -3.41 -1.80
N LEU A 49 -9.95 -4.51 -1.21
CA LEU A 49 -9.21 -5.28 -0.22
C LEU A 49 -7.93 -5.88 -0.82
N ARG A 50 -7.98 -6.38 -2.05
CA ARG A 50 -6.81 -6.95 -2.74
C ARG A 50 -5.69 -5.93 -2.92
N TRP A 51 -6.01 -4.73 -3.40
CA TRP A 51 -5.05 -3.64 -3.48
C TRP A 51 -4.52 -3.28 -2.09
N TYR A 52 -5.40 -3.08 -1.11
CA TYR A 52 -5.01 -2.67 0.24
C TYR A 52 -4.00 -3.64 0.88
N LEU A 53 -4.25 -4.95 0.79
CA LEU A 53 -3.33 -5.95 1.33
C LEU A 53 -1.99 -6.02 0.58
N SER A 54 -1.95 -5.62 -0.70
CA SER A 54 -0.71 -5.54 -1.48
C SER A 54 0.15 -4.31 -1.14
N ALA A 55 -0.41 -3.29 -0.47
CA ALA A 55 0.26 -2.02 -0.22
C ALA A 55 1.41 -2.10 0.80
N PHE A 56 1.43 -3.10 1.68
CA PHE A 56 2.27 -3.08 2.90
C PHE A 56 3.65 -3.74 2.77
N HIS A 57 3.91 -4.55 1.74
CA HIS A 57 5.22 -5.19 1.55
C HIS A 57 6.23 -4.28 0.83
N ALA A 58 5.76 -3.38 -0.03
CA ALA A 58 6.61 -2.65 -0.98
C ALA A 58 7.62 -1.71 -0.31
N GLY A 59 7.22 -1.05 0.78
CA GLY A 59 8.09 -0.14 1.52
C GLY A 59 9.20 -0.81 2.34
N ARG A 60 9.36 -2.14 2.26
CA ARG A 60 10.19 -2.91 3.21
C ARG A 60 11.14 -3.90 2.55
N ARG A 61 11.84 -3.45 1.51
CA ARG A 61 12.87 -4.24 0.79
C ARG A 61 14.07 -4.66 1.66
N SER A 62 14.27 -4.04 2.83
CA SER A 62 15.30 -4.41 3.80
C SER A 62 14.69 -5.05 5.04
N SER A 63 15.33 -6.09 5.57
CA SER A 63 14.98 -6.71 6.85
C SER A 63 15.25 -5.82 8.06
N VAL A 64 16.08 -4.77 7.90
CA VAL A 64 16.43 -3.82 8.96
C VAL A 64 15.43 -2.68 8.94
N ALA A 65 14.76 -2.47 10.06
CA ALA A 65 13.86 -1.35 10.27
C ALA A 65 14.63 -0.02 10.17
N LYS A 66 14.15 0.85 9.29
CA LYS A 66 14.61 2.23 9.16
C LYS A 66 13.43 3.17 9.28
N LYS A 67 13.70 4.38 9.76
CA LYS A 67 12.69 5.43 9.89
C LYS A 67 12.82 6.41 8.71
N PRO A 68 11.73 6.80 8.05
CA PRO A 68 11.79 7.87 7.05
C PRO A 68 12.18 9.21 7.68
N TYR A 69 12.73 10.09 6.84
CA TYR A 69 12.93 11.49 7.20
C TYR A 69 11.59 12.14 7.52
N ASN A 70 11.54 12.93 8.61
CA ASN A 70 10.38 13.75 8.90
C ASN A 70 10.35 14.89 7.87
N PRO A 71 9.28 15.01 7.06
CA PRO A 71 9.20 16.07 6.09
C PRO A 71 9.15 17.45 6.76
N THR A 72 9.70 18.46 6.09
CA THR A 72 9.56 19.86 6.51
C THR A 72 8.18 20.42 6.17
N LEU A 73 7.70 21.44 6.88
CA LEU A 73 6.39 22.05 6.58
C LEU A 73 6.39 22.62 5.14
N GLY A 74 5.39 22.25 4.34
CA GLY A 74 5.29 22.63 2.94
C GLY A 74 6.17 21.81 1.98
N GLU A 75 6.88 20.79 2.48
CA GLU A 75 7.55 19.81 1.61
C GLU A 75 6.51 19.08 0.75
N ILE A 76 6.81 18.92 -0.54
CA ILE A 76 5.94 18.27 -1.52
C ILE A 76 6.70 17.13 -2.21
N PHE A 77 6.06 15.97 -2.28
CA PHE A 77 6.51 14.84 -3.10
C PHE A 77 5.51 14.56 -4.22
N ARG A 78 6.01 14.27 -5.43
CA ARG A 78 5.21 13.95 -6.62
C ARG A 78 5.82 12.78 -7.38
N CYS A 79 5.00 11.82 -7.78
CA CYS A 79 5.40 10.73 -8.67
C CYS A 79 4.23 10.24 -9.52
N TYR A 80 4.50 9.30 -10.41
CA TYR A 80 3.48 8.66 -11.23
C TYR A 80 3.88 7.22 -11.58
N TRP A 81 2.88 6.39 -11.90
CA TRP A 81 3.03 5.05 -12.45
C TRP A 81 2.37 4.99 -13.81
N PRO A 82 3.14 4.85 -14.91
CA PRO A 82 2.56 4.68 -16.24
C PRO A 82 1.92 3.30 -16.35
N LEU A 83 0.64 3.24 -16.70
CA LEU A 83 -0.10 2.00 -16.99
C LEU A 83 -0.17 1.72 -18.50
N SER A 84 0.31 2.65 -19.34
CA SER A 84 0.61 2.41 -20.76
C SER A 84 1.60 3.45 -21.29
N ASP A 85 2.27 3.14 -22.40
CA ASP A 85 3.35 3.97 -22.98
C ASP A 85 2.89 5.21 -23.78
N LYS A 86 1.59 5.57 -23.77
CA LYS A 86 1.06 6.71 -24.55
C LYS A 86 1.13 8.04 -23.76
N LEU A 87 1.92 8.99 -24.26
CA LEU A 87 2.16 10.32 -23.67
C LEU A 87 1.06 11.34 -24.00
N TYR A 88 0.51 12.02 -22.99
CA TYR A 88 -0.20 13.30 -23.13
C TYR A 88 0.04 14.16 -21.88
N ASN A 89 0.12 15.48 -22.04
CA ASN A 89 0.42 16.44 -20.96
C ASN A 89 -0.87 17.08 -20.41
N SER A 90 -1.46 16.49 -19.36
CA SER A 90 -2.55 17.11 -18.58
C SER A 90 -2.69 16.46 -17.20
N GLY A 91 -3.05 17.23 -16.17
CA GLY A 91 -3.26 16.73 -14.81
C GLY A 91 -2.28 17.31 -13.76
N PRO A 92 -2.38 16.90 -12.49
CA PRO A 92 -1.62 17.46 -11.37
C PRO A 92 -0.12 17.17 -11.42
N VAL A 93 0.28 16.21 -12.26
CA VAL A 93 1.68 15.92 -12.61
C VAL A 93 1.83 16.13 -14.13
N PRO A 94 2.17 17.35 -14.59
CA PRO A 94 2.09 17.72 -16.01
C PRO A 94 2.98 16.91 -16.96
N TRP A 95 3.98 16.21 -16.41
CA TRP A 95 4.92 15.36 -17.14
C TRP A 95 4.55 13.86 -17.10
N ALA A 96 3.46 13.49 -16.44
CA ALA A 96 2.99 12.10 -16.42
C ALA A 96 2.22 11.76 -17.72
N PRO A 97 2.42 10.58 -18.32
CA PRO A 97 1.59 10.10 -19.44
C PRO A 97 0.09 10.03 -19.09
N HIS A 98 -0.80 10.18 -20.08
CA HIS A 98 -2.26 10.22 -19.88
C HIS A 98 -2.84 9.05 -19.08
N ASN A 99 -2.27 7.86 -19.29
CA ASN A 99 -2.74 6.65 -18.64
C ASN A 99 -1.81 6.29 -17.48
N SER A 100 -1.65 7.22 -16.56
CA SER A 100 -0.84 7.03 -15.36
C SER A 100 -1.69 7.19 -14.10
N VAL A 101 -1.33 6.45 -13.06
CA VAL A 101 -1.69 6.85 -11.70
C VAL A 101 -0.74 7.96 -11.30
N VAL A 102 -1.25 9.12 -10.92
CA VAL A 102 -0.45 10.25 -10.43
C VAL A 102 -0.61 10.35 -8.92
N PHE A 103 0.46 10.75 -8.22
CA PHE A 103 0.46 10.88 -6.76
C PHE A 103 1.14 12.17 -6.33
N LEU A 104 0.55 12.81 -5.33
CA LEU A 104 1.01 14.03 -4.67
C LEU A 104 0.92 13.82 -3.16
N ALA A 105 1.94 14.24 -2.43
CA ALA A 105 1.87 14.33 -0.98
C ALA A 105 2.50 15.64 -0.49
N GLU A 106 1.94 16.23 0.56
CA GLU A 106 2.41 17.47 1.17
C GLU A 106 2.43 17.34 2.69
N GLN A 107 3.47 17.90 3.31
CA GLN A 107 3.49 18.10 4.76
C GLN A 107 2.71 19.36 5.13
N VAL A 108 1.45 19.20 5.53
CA VAL A 108 0.52 20.31 5.78
C VAL A 108 0.57 20.85 7.21
N SER A 109 1.18 20.13 8.14
CA SER A 109 1.40 20.59 9.52
C SER A 109 2.66 19.98 10.11
N HIS A 110 3.34 20.71 11.01
CA HIS A 110 4.52 20.21 11.73
C HIS A 110 4.24 19.81 13.18
N HIS A 111 3.26 20.46 13.84
CA HIS A 111 2.90 20.21 15.23
C HIS A 111 1.36 20.17 15.40
N PRO A 112 0.71 18.99 15.28
CA PRO A 112 1.30 17.67 15.03
C PRO A 112 1.79 17.49 13.57
N PRO A 113 2.70 16.54 13.29
CA PRO A 113 3.25 16.34 11.95
C PRO A 113 2.25 15.62 11.04
N ILE A 114 1.38 16.38 10.36
CA ILE A 114 0.35 15.84 9.44
C ILE A 114 0.84 15.95 8.01
N SER A 115 0.81 14.82 7.31
CA SER A 115 1.07 14.71 5.88
C SER A 115 -0.24 14.37 5.18
N ALA A 116 -0.62 15.15 4.18
CA ALA A 116 -1.74 14.85 3.30
C ALA A 116 -1.22 14.23 2.01
N PHE A 117 -2.01 13.38 1.37
CA PHE A 117 -1.71 12.82 0.07
C PHE A 117 -2.96 12.68 -0.79
N TYR A 118 -2.73 12.71 -2.10
CA TYR A 118 -3.73 12.57 -3.14
C TYR A 118 -3.18 11.70 -4.27
N ALA A 119 -4.01 10.85 -4.85
CA ALA A 119 -3.70 10.16 -6.08
C ALA A 119 -4.93 10.04 -6.98
N GLU A 120 -4.73 9.97 -8.29
CA GLU A 120 -5.82 9.77 -9.24
C GLU A 120 -5.39 8.92 -10.45
N HIS A 121 -6.37 8.25 -11.04
CA HIS A 121 -6.31 7.72 -12.38
C HIS A 121 -7.54 8.19 -13.15
N VAL A 122 -7.35 9.22 -13.97
CA VAL A 122 -8.44 9.91 -14.67
C VAL A 122 -9.25 8.97 -15.55
N ASN A 123 -8.61 8.04 -16.26
CA ASN A 123 -9.28 7.17 -17.23
C ASN A 123 -10.26 6.18 -16.58
N ASN A 124 -9.92 5.62 -15.41
CA ASN A 124 -10.84 4.76 -14.68
C ASN A 124 -11.66 5.54 -13.64
N GLN A 125 -11.51 6.87 -13.59
CA GLN A 125 -12.28 7.77 -12.75
C GLN A 125 -12.25 7.37 -11.27
N ILE A 126 -11.03 7.10 -10.79
CA ILE A 126 -10.73 6.77 -9.40
C ILE A 126 -9.76 7.80 -8.82
N ALA A 127 -10.04 8.22 -7.59
CA ALA A 127 -9.17 9.08 -6.82
C ALA A 127 -9.02 8.56 -5.39
N VAL A 128 -7.96 8.96 -4.71
CA VAL A 128 -7.79 8.77 -3.28
C VAL A 128 -7.27 10.05 -2.66
N ASP A 129 -7.89 10.48 -1.58
CA ASP A 129 -7.41 11.55 -0.72
C ASP A 129 -7.21 10.98 0.69
N GLY A 130 -6.14 11.40 1.35
CA GLY A 130 -5.80 10.89 2.66
C GLY A 130 -4.95 11.84 3.44
N HIS A 131 -4.98 11.67 4.75
CA HIS A 131 -4.08 12.38 5.65
C HIS A 131 -3.68 11.43 6.75
N LEU A 132 -2.40 11.48 7.11
CA LEU A 132 -1.83 10.64 8.14
C LEU A 132 -0.87 11.46 8.99
N TRP A 133 -0.85 11.12 10.26
CA TRP A 133 0.20 11.52 11.19
C TRP A 133 0.45 10.37 12.16
N THR A 134 1.55 10.46 12.90
CA THR A 134 1.95 9.37 13.78
C THR A 134 2.03 9.80 15.24
N LYS A 135 1.53 8.94 16.13
CA LYS A 135 1.79 9.04 17.57
C LYS A 135 2.75 7.94 17.96
N SER A 136 3.94 8.32 18.41
CA SER A 136 4.97 7.36 18.78
C SER A 136 5.07 7.18 20.30
N LYS A 137 5.18 5.94 20.77
CA LYS A 137 5.37 5.56 22.18
C LYS A 137 6.58 4.64 22.32
N PHE A 138 7.52 5.02 23.18
CA PHE A 138 8.63 4.16 23.58
C PHE A 138 8.16 3.11 24.60
N LEU A 139 8.45 1.83 24.34
CA LEU A 139 8.02 0.66 25.11
C LEU A 139 9.22 -0.18 25.58
N GLY A 140 10.34 0.46 25.93
CA GLY A 140 11.57 -0.23 26.34
C GLY A 140 12.36 -0.71 25.13
N LEU A 141 12.25 -1.99 24.78
CA LEU A 141 12.94 -2.57 23.60
C LEU A 141 12.14 -2.42 22.29
N SER A 142 11.04 -1.67 22.33
CA SER A 142 10.18 -1.44 21.17
C SER A 142 9.72 0.01 21.09
N ILE A 143 9.37 0.44 19.89
CA ILE A 143 8.66 1.69 19.61
C ILE A 143 7.34 1.30 18.97
N ALA A 144 6.22 1.76 19.52
CA ALA A 144 4.92 1.68 18.88
C ALA A 144 4.62 2.99 18.15
N VAL A 145 4.17 2.88 16.91
CA VAL A 145 3.79 4.00 16.03
C VAL A 145 2.34 3.78 15.64
N GLU A 146 1.46 4.55 16.26
CA GLU A 146 0.04 4.59 15.90
C GLU A 146 -0.10 5.48 14.65
N MET A 147 -0.69 4.93 13.60
CA MET A 147 -1.02 5.64 12.37
C MET A 147 -2.41 6.27 12.56
N VAL A 148 -2.45 7.59 12.70
CA VAL A 148 -3.70 8.34 12.94
C VAL A 148 -4.12 9.04 11.65
N GLY A 149 -5.38 8.83 11.27
CA GLY A 149 -5.98 9.37 10.05
C GLY A 149 -6.59 8.26 9.21
N SER A 150 -6.97 8.60 7.99
CA SER A 150 -7.64 7.71 7.05
C SER A 150 -7.40 8.19 5.61
N ALA A 151 -7.74 7.33 4.66
CA ALA A 151 -7.85 7.67 3.26
C ALA A 151 -9.27 7.37 2.76
N VAL A 152 -9.74 8.11 1.78
CA VAL A 152 -11.02 7.88 1.10
C VAL A 152 -10.71 7.59 -0.36
N ILE A 153 -11.11 6.41 -0.83
CA ILE A 153 -11.01 6.04 -2.25
C ILE A 153 -12.36 6.30 -2.89
N SER A 154 -12.39 7.18 -3.88
CA SER A 154 -13.60 7.62 -4.57
C SER A 154 -13.66 6.99 -5.95
N LEU A 155 -14.68 6.17 -6.20
CA LEU A 155 -14.99 5.60 -7.51
C LEU A 155 -16.08 6.47 -8.17
N LEU A 156 -15.68 7.45 -8.96
CA LEU A 156 -16.58 8.52 -9.42
C LEU A 156 -17.72 7.99 -10.30
N ASN A 157 -17.47 6.95 -11.10
CA ASN A 157 -18.48 6.32 -11.96
C ASN A 157 -19.55 5.53 -11.22
N HIS A 158 -19.27 5.14 -9.98
CA HIS A 158 -20.23 4.43 -9.12
C HIS A 158 -20.81 5.35 -8.06
N ASP A 159 -20.25 6.56 -7.92
CA ASP A 159 -20.54 7.47 -6.81
C ASP A 159 -20.38 6.71 -5.46
N GLU A 160 -19.26 5.99 -5.33
CA GLU A 160 -18.93 5.18 -4.16
C GLU A 160 -17.65 5.67 -3.50
N GLU A 161 -17.68 5.81 -2.18
CA GLU A 161 -16.51 6.15 -1.37
C GLU A 161 -16.17 4.99 -0.43
N TYR A 162 -14.88 4.66 -0.36
CA TYR A 162 -14.34 3.62 0.52
C TYR A 162 -13.38 4.27 1.52
N VAL A 163 -13.80 4.34 2.78
CA VAL A 163 -12.98 4.85 3.88
C VAL A 163 -12.04 3.74 4.36
N VAL A 164 -10.74 4.01 4.32
CA VAL A 164 -9.65 3.09 4.64
C VAL A 164 -8.86 3.60 5.85
N THR A 165 -8.65 2.72 6.83
CA THR A 165 -7.79 2.98 8.00
C THR A 165 -6.51 2.15 7.95
N PHE A 166 -5.49 2.49 8.73
CA PHE A 166 -4.13 1.93 8.60
C PHE A 166 -3.65 1.26 9.89
N PRO A 167 -2.80 0.20 9.79
CA PRO A 167 -2.35 -0.53 10.97
C PRO A 167 -1.29 0.26 11.73
N CYS A 168 -1.12 -0.05 13.01
CA CYS A 168 0.01 0.44 13.79
C CYS A 168 1.31 -0.24 13.33
N GLY A 169 2.40 0.51 13.33
CA GLY A 169 3.75 -0.01 13.14
C GLY A 169 4.46 -0.22 14.48
N TYR A 170 5.24 -1.28 14.61
CA TYR A 170 6.10 -1.49 15.78
C TYR A 170 7.54 -1.71 15.33
N GLY A 171 8.44 -0.82 15.76
CA GLY A 171 9.87 -1.05 15.69
C GLY A 171 10.31 -1.90 16.87
N ARG A 172 10.71 -3.14 16.64
CA ARG A 172 11.13 -4.10 17.67
C ARG A 172 12.66 -4.16 17.72
N ASN A 173 13.21 -4.56 18.87
CA ASN A 173 14.66 -4.75 19.07
C ASN A 173 15.51 -3.52 18.74
N ILE A 174 15.04 -2.33 19.13
CA ILE A 174 15.67 -1.04 18.77
C ILE A 174 17.08 -0.83 19.35
N LEU A 175 17.51 -1.64 20.32
CA LEU A 175 18.87 -1.60 20.89
C LEU A 175 19.84 -2.59 20.22
N THR A 176 19.35 -3.44 19.30
CA THR A 176 20.17 -4.43 18.57
C THR A 176 19.94 -4.31 17.07
N VAL A 177 19.37 -5.33 16.42
CA VAL A 177 19.00 -5.31 15.00
C VAL A 177 17.49 -5.06 14.92
N PRO A 178 17.07 -3.84 14.57
CA PRO A 178 15.66 -3.49 14.64
C PRO A 178 14.89 -4.11 13.47
N TRP A 179 13.65 -4.50 13.72
CA TRP A 179 12.73 -5.02 12.70
C TRP A 179 11.34 -4.42 12.86
N ILE A 180 10.56 -4.36 11.77
CA ILE A 180 9.20 -3.81 11.79
C ILE A 180 8.17 -4.92 11.86
N GLU A 181 7.14 -4.66 12.66
CA GLU A 181 5.92 -5.45 12.75
C GLU A 181 4.71 -4.56 12.46
N LEU A 182 3.67 -5.10 11.85
CA LEU A 182 2.35 -4.45 11.77
C LEU A 182 1.41 -5.08 12.78
N GLY A 183 0.55 -4.25 13.37
CA GLY A 183 -0.43 -4.72 14.34
C GLY A 183 -1.67 -3.85 14.41
N GLY A 184 -2.75 -4.42 14.93
CA GLY A 184 -4.00 -3.72 15.18
C GLY A 184 -5.07 -3.98 14.14
N LYS A 185 -6.24 -3.41 14.39
CA LYS A 185 -7.43 -3.54 13.55
C LYS A 185 -7.54 -2.36 12.61
N THR A 186 -7.91 -2.64 11.37
CA THR A 186 -8.17 -1.68 10.31
C THR A 186 -9.41 -2.11 9.55
N SER A 187 -9.92 -1.22 8.71
CA SER A 187 -11.13 -1.48 7.93
C SER A 187 -11.12 -0.75 6.59
N ILE A 188 -11.91 -1.30 5.67
CA ILE A 188 -12.35 -0.64 4.43
C ILE A 188 -13.88 -0.62 4.50
N THR A 189 -14.48 0.56 4.47
CA THR A 189 -15.93 0.73 4.63
C THR A 189 -16.51 1.54 3.49
N CYS A 190 -17.52 1.01 2.81
CA CYS A 190 -18.31 1.77 1.83
C CYS A 190 -19.71 2.00 2.38
N LEU A 191 -20.03 3.25 2.75
CA LEU A 191 -21.31 3.58 3.38
C LEU A 191 -22.49 3.40 2.42
N LYS A 192 -22.34 3.81 1.15
CA LYS A 192 -23.40 3.71 0.14
C LYS A 192 -23.87 2.29 -0.09
N THR A 193 -22.94 1.34 -0.14
CA THR A 193 -23.24 -0.07 -0.47
C THR A 193 -23.41 -0.93 0.79
N GLY A 194 -22.99 -0.43 1.96
CA GLY A 194 -23.03 -1.14 3.24
C GLY A 194 -21.98 -2.26 3.38
N TYR A 195 -21.06 -2.39 2.42
CA TYR A 195 -19.98 -3.38 2.51
C TYR A 195 -18.88 -2.92 3.47
N VAL A 196 -18.34 -3.88 4.23
CA VAL A 196 -17.24 -3.66 5.16
C VAL A 196 -16.24 -4.79 5.05
N ALA A 197 -14.95 -4.45 4.94
CA ALA A 197 -13.85 -5.37 5.20
C ALA A 197 -13.20 -5.02 6.53
N ASN A 198 -13.15 -5.98 7.46
CA ASN A 198 -12.42 -5.85 8.72
C ASN A 198 -11.10 -6.60 8.61
N ILE A 199 -9.98 -5.94 8.90
CA ILE A 199 -8.63 -6.50 8.76
C ILE A 199 -7.89 -6.39 10.09
N GLU A 200 -7.38 -7.51 10.59
CA GLU A 200 -6.56 -7.58 11.80
C GLU A 200 -5.13 -7.98 11.43
N PHE A 201 -4.19 -7.05 11.61
CA PHE A 201 -2.76 -7.34 11.59
C PHE A 201 -2.35 -7.85 12.97
N ARG A 202 -1.71 -9.02 13.00
CA ARG A 202 -1.39 -9.71 14.26
C ARG A 202 0.09 -9.59 14.54
N THR A 203 0.39 -8.98 15.69
CA THR A 203 1.73 -8.99 16.26
C THR A 203 2.09 -10.40 16.74
N LYS A 204 3.39 -10.71 16.75
CA LYS A 204 3.93 -11.96 17.25
C LYS A 204 3.42 -12.25 18.66
N PRO A 205 2.78 -13.41 18.89
CA PRO A 205 2.40 -13.84 20.23
C PRO A 205 3.62 -14.02 21.14
N PHE A 206 3.40 -13.92 22.45
CA PHE A 206 4.44 -14.18 23.46
C PHE A 206 4.92 -15.64 23.45
N TYR A 207 4.03 -16.59 23.14
CA TYR A 207 4.30 -18.03 23.14
C TYR A 207 4.25 -18.61 21.73
N GLY A 208 5.40 -18.74 21.09
CA GLY A 208 5.51 -19.31 19.74
C GLY A 208 4.63 -18.58 18.70
N GLY A 209 4.51 -19.18 17.52
CA GLY A 209 3.65 -18.66 16.45
C GLY A 209 4.39 -17.91 15.35
N LYS A 210 3.67 -17.75 14.23
CA LYS A 210 4.14 -17.05 13.05
C LYS A 210 4.08 -15.54 13.26
N ARG A 211 5.02 -14.85 12.62
CA ARG A 211 5.07 -13.39 12.58
C ARG A 211 4.30 -12.88 11.37
N ASP A 212 4.04 -11.58 11.37
CA ASP A 212 3.59 -10.84 10.18
C ASP A 212 2.28 -11.38 9.59
N THR A 213 1.48 -12.05 10.42
CA THR A 213 0.21 -12.64 9.99
C THR A 213 -0.92 -11.62 10.02
N LEU A 214 -1.92 -11.84 9.17
CA LEU A 214 -3.17 -11.08 9.18
C LEU A 214 -4.37 -11.97 8.91
N ARG A 215 -5.54 -11.45 9.27
CA ARG A 215 -6.84 -11.98 8.87
C ARG A 215 -7.75 -10.85 8.44
N ALA A 216 -8.33 -10.96 7.25
CA ALA A 216 -9.35 -10.06 6.74
C ALA A 216 -10.66 -10.80 6.52
N GLU A 217 -11.77 -10.14 6.84
CA GLU A 217 -13.13 -10.65 6.66
C GLU A 217 -14.00 -9.59 6.00
N VAL A 218 -14.67 -9.97 4.91
CA VAL A 218 -15.56 -9.07 4.16
C VAL A 218 -17.01 -9.47 4.37
N PHE A 219 -17.83 -8.48 4.69
CA PHE A 219 -19.25 -8.60 5.00
C PHE A 219 -20.05 -7.78 3.98
N GLY A 220 -21.15 -8.35 3.50
CA GLY A 220 -22.15 -7.61 2.75
C GLY A 220 -23.03 -6.78 3.68
N PRO A 221 -23.94 -5.98 3.12
CA PRO A 221 -24.85 -5.15 3.90
C PRO A 221 -25.70 -6.04 4.83
N ASN A 222 -25.59 -5.79 6.14
CA ASN A 222 -26.29 -6.52 7.20
C ASN A 222 -25.91 -8.01 7.38
N ASP A 223 -24.86 -8.48 6.71
CA ASP A 223 -24.39 -9.85 6.86
C ASP A 223 -23.77 -10.08 8.24
N LYS A 224 -24.15 -11.18 8.90
CA LYS A 224 -23.52 -11.63 10.15
C LYS A 224 -22.30 -12.52 9.93
N LYS A 225 -22.12 -13.04 8.71
CA LYS A 225 -21.04 -13.96 8.35
C LYS A 225 -20.27 -13.37 7.18
N ALA A 226 -18.94 -13.49 7.23
CA ALA A 226 -18.09 -13.04 6.15
C ALA A 226 -18.32 -13.90 4.89
N PHE A 227 -18.48 -13.26 3.73
CA PHE A 227 -18.58 -13.95 2.44
C PHE A 227 -17.21 -14.15 1.77
N PHE A 228 -16.17 -13.49 2.28
CA PHE A 228 -14.81 -13.58 1.77
C PHE A 228 -13.83 -13.41 2.93
N ILE A 229 -12.87 -14.32 3.05
CA ILE A 229 -11.87 -14.32 4.12
C ILE A 229 -10.49 -14.41 3.49
N VAL A 230 -9.56 -13.57 3.94
CA VAL A 230 -8.15 -13.63 3.57
C VAL A 230 -7.30 -13.87 4.81
N GLU A 231 -6.40 -14.85 4.76
CA GLU A 231 -5.50 -15.18 5.86
C GLU A 231 -4.10 -15.44 5.33
N GLY A 232 -3.06 -15.02 6.05
CA GLY A 232 -1.67 -15.30 5.68
C GLY A 232 -0.71 -14.25 6.21
N GLU A 233 0.39 -14.03 5.51
CA GLU A 233 1.50 -13.15 5.91
C GLU A 233 1.52 -11.91 5.01
N TRP A 234 1.49 -10.69 5.56
CA TRP A 234 1.40 -9.44 4.75
C TRP A 234 2.65 -9.17 3.90
N ASN A 235 3.76 -9.81 4.25
CA ASN A 235 5.05 -9.77 3.55
C ASN A 235 5.39 -11.08 2.82
N ASP A 236 4.48 -12.06 2.83
CA ASP A 236 4.60 -13.30 2.07
C ASP A 236 3.21 -13.72 1.54
N LYS A 237 2.78 -14.96 1.70
CA LYS A 237 1.60 -15.45 1.01
C LYS A 237 0.34 -15.24 1.84
N MET A 238 -0.71 -14.79 1.16
CA MET A 238 -2.08 -14.72 1.67
C MET A 238 -2.98 -15.63 0.83
N LEU A 239 -3.95 -16.27 1.48
CA LEU A 239 -4.92 -17.18 0.88
C LEU A 239 -6.33 -16.63 1.05
N ALA A 240 -7.06 -16.55 -0.06
CA ALA A 240 -8.46 -16.17 -0.10
C ALA A 240 -9.37 -17.41 -0.03
N LYS A 241 -10.44 -17.31 0.75
CA LYS A 241 -11.44 -18.36 0.93
C LYS A 241 -12.83 -17.78 0.72
N TRP A 242 -13.58 -18.39 -0.20
CA TRP A 242 -15.02 -18.20 -0.33
C TRP A 242 -15.75 -19.28 0.49
N PRO A 243 -16.79 -18.95 1.28
CA PRO A 243 -17.52 -19.91 2.10
C PRO A 243 -18.13 -21.09 1.35
N HIS A 244 -18.28 -20.99 0.02
CA HIS A 244 -18.81 -22.04 -0.85
C HIS A 244 -17.73 -23.00 -1.41
N GLY A 245 -16.55 -23.07 -0.79
CA GLY A 245 -15.58 -24.15 -1.03
C GLY A 245 -14.63 -23.96 -2.21
N VAL A 246 -14.79 -22.91 -3.02
CA VAL A 246 -13.77 -22.53 -4.01
C VAL A 246 -12.66 -21.79 -3.27
N SER A 247 -11.59 -22.51 -2.94
CA SER A 247 -10.35 -21.88 -2.46
C SER A 247 -9.53 -21.46 -3.67
N GLU A 248 -9.54 -20.19 -4.03
CA GLU A 248 -8.57 -19.67 -4.98
C GLU A 248 -7.26 -19.43 -4.24
N LYS A 249 -6.20 -20.12 -4.67
CA LYS A 249 -4.83 -19.69 -4.37
C LYS A 249 -4.52 -18.46 -5.21
N SER A 250 -5.09 -17.31 -4.84
CA SER A 250 -4.63 -16.04 -5.39
C SER A 250 -3.31 -15.72 -4.72
N SER A 251 -2.18 -15.89 -5.43
CA SER A 251 -0.96 -15.20 -5.07
C SER A 251 -1.24 -13.70 -5.16
N PHE A 252 -1.29 -13.02 -4.02
CA PHE A 252 -1.30 -11.56 -4.00
C PHE A 252 0.04 -11.12 -4.59
N PRO A 253 0.07 -10.28 -5.64
CA PRO A 253 1.31 -9.80 -6.23
C PRO A 253 2.17 -9.13 -5.15
N GLY A 254 3.43 -9.55 -5.04
CA GLY A 254 4.36 -9.01 -4.04
C GLY A 254 5.20 -10.05 -3.31
N CYS A 255 4.75 -11.31 -3.30
CA CYS A 255 5.38 -12.35 -2.48
C CYS A 255 5.86 -13.52 -3.32
N SER A 256 7.12 -13.37 -3.76
CA SER A 256 7.93 -14.26 -4.60
C SER A 256 7.35 -14.68 -5.96
N PHE A 257 8.03 -14.20 -6.99
CA PHE A 257 7.94 -14.57 -8.40
C PHE A 257 8.01 -16.08 -8.65
N THR A 258 7.14 -16.59 -9.54
CA THR A 258 7.47 -17.29 -10.81
C THR A 258 6.16 -17.87 -11.35
N PHE A 259 5.60 -17.27 -12.41
CA PHE A 259 4.56 -17.95 -13.20
C PHE A 259 5.27 -18.87 -14.21
N PHE A 260 5.13 -20.18 -14.04
CA PHE A 260 5.12 -21.07 -15.19
C PHE A 260 3.74 -20.94 -15.84
N ILE A 261 3.69 -20.33 -17.03
CA ILE A 261 2.53 -20.44 -17.91
C ILE A 261 2.58 -21.84 -18.51
N ILE A 262 1.65 -22.71 -18.13
CA ILE A 262 1.25 -23.84 -18.95
C ILE A 262 0.24 -23.27 -19.95
N LEU A 263 0.68 -23.03 -21.18
CA LEU A 263 -0.19 -23.03 -22.34
C LEU A 263 0.43 -23.95 -23.38
N SER A 264 -0.36 -24.96 -23.71
CA SER A 264 -0.13 -25.97 -24.72
C SER A 264 0.14 -25.35 -26.10
N LEU A 265 1.21 -25.84 -26.74
CA LEU A 265 1.40 -26.00 -28.19
C LEU A 265 0.98 -24.84 -29.10
N MET A 266 1.96 -24.04 -29.56
CA MET A 266 2.27 -23.91 -31.00
C MET A 266 3.76 -23.60 -31.18
N HIS A 267 4.36 -24.29 -32.14
CA HIS A 267 5.77 -24.19 -32.55
C HIS A 267 6.16 -22.75 -32.88
N TYR A 268 7.38 -22.31 -32.52
CA TYR A 268 8.37 -21.76 -33.45
C TYR A 268 9.74 -21.56 -32.77
N THR A 269 10.74 -21.66 -33.63
CA THR A 269 12.18 -21.87 -33.46
C THR A 269 12.94 -20.76 -32.72
N VAL A 270 13.90 -21.17 -31.89
CA VAL A 270 14.94 -20.32 -31.27
C VAL A 270 15.92 -19.83 -32.32
N ILE A 271 16.13 -18.51 -32.42
CA ILE A 271 17.28 -17.93 -33.12
C ILE A 271 17.87 -16.75 -32.30
N HIS A 272 19.14 -16.95 -31.92
CA HIS A 272 20.22 -16.03 -31.54
C HIS A 272 19.96 -14.65 -30.90
N GLY A 273 20.29 -14.61 -29.60
CA GLY A 273 21.14 -13.67 -28.86
C GLY A 273 21.45 -12.27 -29.42
N TRP A 274 21.06 -11.26 -28.63
CA TRP A 274 21.83 -10.02 -28.38
C TRP A 274 21.50 -9.51 -26.96
N LEU A 275 22.53 -9.28 -26.14
CA LEU A 275 22.44 -8.45 -24.93
C LEU A 275 22.26 -6.99 -25.37
N ILE A 276 21.19 -6.33 -24.94
CA ILE A 276 21.11 -4.87 -24.96
C ILE A 276 20.88 -4.40 -23.53
N SER A 277 21.97 -3.92 -22.93
CA SER A 277 21.98 -3.00 -21.80
C SER A 277 21.32 -1.69 -22.24
N SER A 278 20.29 -1.24 -21.54
CA SER A 278 19.81 0.14 -21.65
C SER A 278 19.72 0.77 -20.26
N ASN A 279 20.45 1.86 -20.14
CA ASN A 279 20.70 2.62 -18.93
C ASN A 279 19.42 3.29 -18.41
N LEU A 280 19.16 3.16 -17.11
CA LEU A 280 18.21 3.99 -16.39
C LEU A 280 18.87 5.36 -16.15
N GLN A 281 18.61 6.34 -17.02
CA GLN A 281 19.02 7.72 -16.79
C GLN A 281 18.01 8.41 -15.84
N LEU A 282 18.43 8.57 -14.58
CA LEU A 282 17.82 9.51 -13.64
C LEU A 282 18.24 10.94 -14.05
N TYR A 283 17.31 11.73 -14.59
CA TYR A 283 17.49 13.18 -14.68
C TYR A 283 16.91 13.82 -13.42
N CYS A 284 17.81 14.30 -12.55
CA CYS A 284 17.49 15.19 -11.44
C CYS A 284 17.74 16.62 -11.94
N PHE A 285 16.68 17.40 -12.17
CA PHE A 285 16.82 18.84 -12.37
C PHE A 285 16.47 19.54 -11.05
N SER A 286 17.51 19.94 -10.32
CA SER A 286 17.42 21.00 -9.31
C SER A 286 17.43 22.34 -10.04
N GLY A 287 16.39 23.15 -9.87
CA GLY A 287 16.30 24.50 -10.41
C GLY A 287 15.80 25.48 -9.36
N CYS A 288 16.75 26.28 -8.86
CA CYS A 288 16.70 27.41 -7.92
C CYS A 288 16.19 27.14 -6.49
#